data_AF-A0A1Q3HLE1-F1
#
_entry.id   AF-A0A1Q3HLE1-F1
#
_cell.length_a   1.000
_cell.length_b   1.000
_cell.length_c   1.000
_cell.angle_alpha   90.00
_cell.angle_beta   90.00
_cell.angle_gamma   90.00
#
_symmetry.space_group_name_H-M   'P 1'
#
loop_
_entity.id
_entity.type
_entity.pdbx_description
1 polymer ?
#
loop_
_entity_poly.entity_id
_entity_poly.type
_entity_poly.pdbx_seq_one_letter_code
_entity_poly.pdbx_strand_id
1 'polypeptide(L)'
;MSATQKDQMTMIVYAPALAVDDGRPLAVVHGMESAVPGLCIGLMISDEGQLVPVQDRDALVARESKRGEFPTLRSIDDNFRVRVMGWGKPAGMSPGGRAQFEFHVSVPLSADGIAAAAALLEAVAEEARAFWGLATPFSAGVDIARQTKNRPDDLEPPPRGLPMIKSPGAMRSPEIPHRLGWLNYWSDAAARTIGFPDPVRDAELLSRARRTATGGWVVRLTDAPLDLDNPAHLDALERAYERFPEIGGRSTP
;
A
#
# COMPACT_ATOMS: atom_id res chain seq x y z
N MET A 1 4.20 -18.24 -10.67
CA MET A 1 4.59 -16.81 -10.72
C MET A 1 4.93 -16.48 -12.17
N SER A 2 4.20 -15.57 -12.82
CA SER A 2 4.59 -15.13 -14.16
C SER A 2 5.81 -14.22 -14.07
N ALA A 3 6.66 -14.22 -15.10
CA ALA A 3 7.84 -13.34 -15.16
C ALA A 3 7.49 -11.86 -14.95
N THR A 4 6.30 -11.45 -15.41
CA THR A 4 5.78 -10.08 -15.32
C THR A 4 5.51 -9.55 -13.91
N GLN A 5 5.30 -10.39 -12.90
CA GLN A 5 5.07 -9.91 -11.52
C GLN A 5 6.36 -9.51 -10.81
N LYS A 6 7.51 -10.11 -11.18
CA LYS A 6 8.80 -9.80 -10.54
C LYS A 6 9.29 -8.38 -10.85
N ASP A 7 8.89 -7.84 -11.99
CA ASP A 7 9.28 -6.51 -12.46
C ASP A 7 8.26 -5.43 -12.07
N GLN A 8 7.50 -5.66 -11.00
CA GLN A 8 6.48 -4.74 -10.51
C GLN A 8 6.67 -4.37 -9.05
N MET A 9 6.33 -3.13 -8.77
CA MET A 9 6.09 -2.61 -7.44
C MET A 9 4.61 -2.75 -7.12
N THR A 10 4.32 -3.32 -5.96
CA THR A 10 2.96 -3.43 -5.43
C THR A 10 2.75 -2.35 -4.39
N MET A 11 1.68 -1.59 -4.54
CA MET A 11 1.19 -0.66 -3.53
C MET A 11 -0.11 -1.21 -2.95
N ILE A 12 -0.23 -1.14 -1.63
CA ILE A 12 -1.45 -1.52 -0.93
C ILE A 12 -1.80 -0.41 0.03
N VAL A 13 -3.01 0.11 -0.09
CA VAL A 13 -3.53 1.23 0.69
C VAL A 13 -4.76 0.75 1.45
N TYR A 14 -4.75 0.94 2.78
CA TYR A 14 -5.76 0.45 3.69
C TYR A 14 -6.62 1.61 4.18
N ALA A 15 -7.90 1.59 3.81
CA ALA A 15 -8.85 2.66 4.07
C ALA A 15 -10.05 2.18 4.88
N PRO A 16 -10.84 3.10 5.47
CA PRO A 16 -12.16 2.77 6.00
C PRO A 16 -13.02 2.09 4.93
N ALA A 17 -13.85 1.13 5.33
CA ALA A 17 -14.84 0.51 4.44
C ALA A 17 -15.64 1.56 3.66
N LEU A 18 -16.03 1.23 2.42
CA LEU A 18 -16.84 2.12 1.59
C LEU A 18 -18.25 2.26 2.18
N ALA A 19 -18.75 3.50 2.21
CA ALA A 19 -20.16 3.76 2.46
C ALA A 19 -21.00 3.50 1.19
N VAL A 20 -22.33 3.50 1.32
CA VAL A 20 -23.20 3.57 0.15
C VAL A 20 -22.96 4.90 -0.55
N ASP A 21 -22.81 4.88 -1.89
CA ASP A 21 -22.52 6.05 -2.73
C ASP A 21 -21.23 6.80 -2.33
N ASP A 22 -20.21 6.05 -1.92
CA ASP A 22 -18.89 6.59 -1.60
C ASP A 22 -18.15 7.06 -2.86
N GLY A 23 -17.74 8.33 -2.89
CA GLY A 23 -17.01 8.91 -4.02
C GLY A 23 -15.51 8.59 -4.06
N ARG A 24 -14.95 7.99 -2.99
CA ARG A 24 -13.50 7.74 -2.88
C ARG A 24 -12.94 6.85 -4.00
N PRO A 25 -13.58 5.74 -4.41
CA PRO A 25 -13.18 4.96 -5.59
C PRO A 25 -12.89 5.80 -6.82
N LEU A 26 -13.81 6.70 -7.18
CA LEU A 26 -13.64 7.54 -8.36
C LEU A 26 -12.54 8.58 -8.14
N ALA A 27 -12.51 9.19 -6.95
CA ALA A 27 -11.49 10.15 -6.56
C ALA A 27 -10.07 9.55 -6.63
N VAL A 28 -9.89 8.28 -6.25
CA VAL A 28 -8.61 7.56 -6.38
C VAL A 28 -8.15 7.48 -7.83
N VAL A 29 -9.05 7.16 -8.77
CA VAL A 29 -8.71 7.10 -10.20
C VAL A 29 -8.26 8.47 -10.71
N HIS A 30 -9.07 9.50 -10.45
CA HIS A 30 -8.75 10.87 -10.88
C HIS A 30 -7.48 11.41 -10.21
N GLY A 31 -7.26 11.09 -8.93
CA GLY A 31 -6.06 11.45 -8.18
C GLY A 31 -4.80 10.82 -8.77
N MET A 32 -4.87 9.53 -9.15
CA MET A 32 -3.75 8.86 -9.83
C MET A 32 -3.40 9.55 -11.15
N GLU A 33 -4.39 9.84 -12.00
CA GLU A 33 -4.19 10.51 -13.30
C GLU A 33 -3.66 11.94 -13.13
N SER A 34 -4.10 12.65 -12.09
CA SER A 34 -3.63 14.00 -11.77
C SER A 34 -2.19 13.99 -11.23
N ALA A 35 -1.81 12.95 -10.50
CA ALA A 35 -0.49 12.83 -9.87
C ALA A 35 0.64 12.48 -10.85
N VAL A 36 0.32 11.82 -11.96
CA VAL A 36 1.30 11.36 -12.94
C VAL A 36 0.93 11.88 -14.34
N PRO A 37 1.65 12.89 -14.86
CA PRO A 37 1.39 13.40 -16.21
C PRO A 37 1.42 12.29 -17.26
N GLY A 38 0.38 12.21 -18.09
CA GLY A 38 0.25 11.21 -19.15
C GLY A 38 -0.32 9.87 -18.70
N LEU A 39 -0.51 9.64 -17.39
CA LEU A 39 -1.25 8.47 -16.92
C LEU A 39 -2.74 8.63 -17.24
N CYS A 40 -3.29 7.67 -17.99
CA CYS A 40 -4.71 7.58 -18.28
C CYS A 40 -5.18 6.13 -18.04
N ILE A 41 -6.12 5.95 -17.11
CA ILE A 41 -6.68 4.66 -16.71
C ILE A 41 -7.98 4.46 -17.48
N GLY A 42 -7.99 3.58 -18.47
CA GLY A 42 -9.14 3.47 -19.40
C GLY A 42 -9.44 2.06 -19.87
N LEU A 43 -8.68 1.05 -19.43
CA LEU A 43 -8.90 -0.34 -19.79
C LEU A 43 -9.43 -1.11 -18.59
N MET A 44 -10.42 -1.97 -18.80
CA MET A 44 -10.85 -2.99 -17.85
C MET A 44 -10.21 -4.32 -18.23
N ILE A 45 -9.93 -5.15 -17.24
CA ILE A 45 -9.62 -6.58 -17.45
C ILE A 45 -10.92 -7.36 -17.29
N SER A 46 -11.41 -7.98 -18.36
CA SER A 46 -12.62 -8.82 -18.32
C SER A 46 -12.39 -10.10 -17.49
N ASP A 47 -13.46 -10.82 -17.20
CA ASP A 47 -13.39 -12.11 -16.49
C ASP A 47 -12.55 -13.14 -17.26
N GLU A 48 -12.50 -13.04 -18.59
CA GLU A 48 -11.64 -13.84 -19.48
C GLU A 48 -10.19 -13.31 -19.57
N GLY A 49 -9.85 -12.28 -18.80
CA GLY A 49 -8.53 -11.67 -18.76
C GLY A 49 -8.22 -10.75 -19.96
N GLN A 50 -9.22 -10.40 -20.77
CA GLN A 50 -9.03 -9.54 -21.94
C GLN A 50 -9.03 -8.06 -21.56
N LEU A 51 -8.24 -7.26 -22.29
CA LEU A 51 -8.22 -5.80 -22.10
C LEU A 51 -9.31 -5.17 -22.95
N VAL A 52 -10.28 -4.53 -22.30
CA VAL A 52 -11.42 -3.91 -22.95
C VAL A 52 -11.43 -2.42 -22.63
N PRO A 53 -11.46 -1.52 -23.63
CA PRO A 53 -11.66 -0.10 -23.41
C PRO A 53 -12.99 0.17 -22.69
N VAL A 54 -12.95 1.01 -21.66
CA VAL A 54 -14.14 1.37 -20.90
C VAL A 54 -14.75 2.65 -21.48
N GLN A 55 -15.98 2.56 -22.00
CA GLN A 55 -16.65 3.71 -22.63
C GLN A 55 -17.03 4.81 -21.61
N ASP A 56 -17.55 4.42 -20.45
CA ASP A 56 -17.86 5.32 -19.33
C ASP A 56 -17.31 4.74 -18.03
N ARG A 57 -16.02 5.03 -17.79
CA ARG A 57 -15.27 4.52 -16.64
C ARG A 57 -15.85 5.02 -15.32
N ASP A 58 -16.26 6.28 -15.28
CA ASP A 58 -16.68 6.90 -14.04
C ASP A 58 -18.04 6.32 -13.61
N ALA A 59 -18.97 6.11 -14.56
CA ALA A 59 -20.23 5.40 -14.29
C ALA A 59 -20.01 3.95 -13.88
N LEU A 60 -19.05 3.25 -14.50
CA LEU A 60 -18.65 1.90 -14.10
C LEU A 60 -18.15 1.88 -12.65
N VAL A 61 -17.16 2.71 -12.31
CA VAL A 61 -16.57 2.74 -10.97
C VAL A 61 -17.64 3.09 -9.94
N ALA A 62 -18.50 4.07 -10.21
CA ALA A 62 -19.60 4.44 -9.33
C ALA A 62 -20.59 3.28 -9.11
N ARG A 63 -20.89 2.50 -10.15
CA ARG A 63 -21.79 1.34 -10.06
C ARG A 63 -21.20 0.22 -9.19
N GLU A 64 -19.93 -0.15 -9.40
CA GLU A 64 -19.28 -1.21 -8.62
C GLU A 64 -19.04 -0.78 -7.17
N SER A 65 -18.77 0.50 -6.94
CA SER A 65 -18.59 1.06 -5.59
C SER A 65 -19.83 0.89 -4.71
N LYS A 66 -21.04 0.94 -5.29
CA LYS A 66 -22.30 0.66 -4.56
C LYS A 66 -22.39 -0.78 -4.05
N ARG A 67 -21.62 -1.70 -4.64
CA ARG A 67 -21.50 -3.10 -4.19
C ARG A 67 -20.38 -3.30 -3.18
N GLY A 68 -19.66 -2.23 -2.82
CA GLY A 68 -18.47 -2.32 -1.98
C GLY A 68 -17.27 -2.93 -2.71
N GLU A 69 -17.23 -2.80 -4.04
CA GLU A 69 -16.18 -3.34 -4.91
C GLU A 69 -15.52 -2.23 -5.72
N PHE A 70 -14.34 -2.52 -6.27
CA PHE A 70 -13.66 -1.65 -7.22
C PHE A 70 -13.18 -2.49 -8.42
N PRO A 71 -13.53 -2.11 -9.66
CA PRO A 71 -13.20 -2.91 -10.83
C PRO A 71 -11.70 -2.96 -11.07
N THR A 72 -11.20 -4.03 -11.69
CA THR A 72 -9.79 -4.08 -12.09
C THR A 72 -9.59 -3.22 -13.34
N LEU A 73 -8.90 -2.09 -13.16
CA LEU A 73 -8.59 -1.13 -14.21
C LEU A 73 -7.10 -1.07 -14.50
N ARG A 74 -6.76 -0.66 -15.72
CA ARG A 74 -5.39 -0.53 -16.20
C ARG A 74 -5.23 0.76 -17.02
N SER A 75 -4.01 1.30 -17.00
CA SER A 75 -3.59 2.34 -17.92
C SER A 75 -3.76 1.92 -19.38
N ILE A 76 -4.08 2.89 -20.25
CA ILE A 76 -4.14 2.69 -21.71
C ILE A 76 -2.76 2.56 -22.34
N ASP A 77 -1.72 3.04 -21.66
CA ASP A 77 -0.34 2.97 -22.12
C ASP A 77 0.27 1.58 -21.82
N ASP A 78 0.65 0.88 -22.88
CA ASP A 78 1.30 -0.42 -22.79
C ASP A 78 2.75 -0.36 -22.32
N ASN A 79 3.40 0.80 -22.36
CA ASN A 79 4.76 0.98 -21.84
C ASN A 79 4.75 1.31 -20.35
N PHE A 80 3.75 2.05 -19.88
CA PHE A 80 3.57 2.39 -18.47
C PHE A 80 2.36 1.67 -17.86
N ARG A 81 2.51 0.36 -17.62
CA ARG A 81 1.43 -0.58 -17.25
C ARG A 81 0.95 -0.47 -15.80
N VAL A 82 0.38 0.66 -15.42
CA VAL A 82 -0.24 0.84 -14.10
C VAL A 82 -1.56 0.08 -14.04
N ARG A 83 -1.80 -0.65 -12.96
CA ARG A 83 -3.07 -1.34 -12.67
C ARG A 83 -3.59 -0.91 -11.32
N VAL A 84 -4.89 -0.76 -11.16
CA VAL A 84 -5.57 -0.54 -9.89
C VAL A 84 -6.75 -1.48 -9.74
N MET A 85 -6.93 -2.04 -8.56
CA MET A 85 -8.08 -2.86 -8.17
C MET A 85 -8.35 -2.65 -6.67
N GLY A 86 -9.51 -3.08 -6.18
CA GLY A 86 -9.76 -3.00 -4.74
C GLY A 86 -10.97 -3.80 -4.29
N TRP A 87 -11.00 -4.11 -2.99
CA TRP A 87 -12.07 -4.89 -2.38
C TRP A 87 -12.21 -4.60 -0.89
N GLY A 88 -13.42 -4.84 -0.38
CA GLY A 88 -13.73 -4.77 1.04
C GLY A 88 -13.17 -5.96 1.81
N LYS A 89 -12.87 -5.74 3.10
CA LYS A 89 -12.53 -6.77 4.07
C LYS A 89 -13.46 -6.73 5.27
N PRO A 90 -13.95 -7.90 5.70
CA PRO A 90 -14.88 -7.97 6.82
C PRO A 90 -14.18 -7.64 8.14
N ALA A 91 -14.96 -7.08 9.08
CA ALA A 91 -14.51 -6.68 10.42
C ALA A 91 -13.66 -7.74 11.15
N GLY A 92 -14.07 -9.01 11.13
CA GLY A 92 -13.35 -10.08 11.84
C GLY A 92 -11.95 -10.40 11.28
N MET A 93 -11.63 -9.93 10.08
CA MET A 93 -10.32 -10.10 9.43
C MET A 93 -9.49 -8.83 9.42
N SER A 94 -9.96 -7.76 10.07
CA SER A 94 -9.35 -6.44 10.05
C SER A 94 -9.08 -5.93 11.47
N PRO A 95 -8.09 -5.03 11.64
CA PRO A 95 -7.71 -4.52 12.95
C PRO A 95 -8.86 -3.84 13.68
N GLY A 96 -8.92 -4.03 15.00
CA GLY A 96 -9.93 -3.44 15.88
C GLY A 96 -11.35 -3.90 15.59
N GLY A 97 -11.55 -4.98 14.83
CA GLY A 97 -12.88 -5.45 14.45
C GLY A 97 -13.61 -4.48 13.52
N ARG A 98 -12.89 -3.66 12.75
CA ARG A 98 -13.47 -2.65 11.85
C ARG A 98 -13.29 -3.09 10.41
N ALA A 99 -14.38 -3.14 9.64
CA ALA A 99 -14.30 -3.41 8.21
C ALA A 99 -13.44 -2.36 7.50
N GLN A 100 -12.70 -2.78 6.48
CA GLN A 100 -11.78 -1.94 5.72
C GLN A 100 -11.99 -2.11 4.23
N PHE A 101 -11.46 -1.18 3.44
CA PHE A 101 -11.33 -1.32 2.00
C PHE A 101 -9.85 -1.24 1.63
N GLU A 102 -9.38 -2.12 0.76
CA GLU A 102 -8.00 -2.13 0.29
C GLU A 102 -7.95 -1.75 -1.19
N PHE A 103 -7.11 -0.77 -1.52
CA PHE A 103 -6.71 -0.49 -2.90
C PHE A 103 -5.35 -1.12 -3.17
N HIS A 104 -5.26 -1.84 -4.29
CA HIS A 104 -4.05 -2.50 -4.74
C HIS A 104 -3.64 -1.89 -6.08
N VAL A 105 -2.46 -1.29 -6.12
CA VAL A 105 -1.90 -0.68 -7.33
C VAL A 105 -0.63 -1.41 -7.72
N SER A 106 -0.53 -1.81 -8.98
CA SER A 106 0.70 -2.36 -9.54
C SER A 106 1.33 -1.33 -10.47
N VAL A 107 2.61 -1.04 -10.25
CA VAL A 107 3.40 -0.07 -11.04
C VAL A 107 4.64 -0.77 -11.57
N PRO A 108 5.06 -0.55 -12.83
CA PRO A 108 6.31 -1.12 -13.34
C PRO A 108 7.53 -0.70 -12.50
N LEU A 109 8.52 -1.58 -12.33
CA LEU A 109 9.83 -1.25 -11.74
C LEU A 109 10.77 -0.58 -12.77
N SER A 110 10.22 0.19 -13.71
CA SER A 110 11.00 1.04 -14.63
C SER A 110 11.39 2.36 -13.95
N ALA A 111 12.30 3.12 -14.56
CA ALA A 111 12.70 4.44 -14.06
C ALA A 111 11.49 5.37 -13.85
N ASP A 112 10.55 5.39 -14.80
CA ASP A 112 9.32 6.20 -14.71
C ASP A 112 8.42 5.72 -13.56
N GLY A 113 8.31 4.41 -13.35
CA GLY A 113 7.49 3.84 -12.28
C GLY A 113 8.06 4.10 -10.90
N ILE A 114 9.38 4.03 -10.76
CA ILE A 114 10.12 4.39 -9.55
C ILE A 114 9.94 5.89 -9.26
N ALA A 115 10.05 6.75 -10.28
CA ALA A 115 9.86 8.19 -10.14
C ALA A 115 8.41 8.57 -9.76
N ALA A 116 7.41 7.87 -10.30
CA ALA A 116 5.99 8.10 -10.02
C ALA A 116 5.52 7.53 -8.67
N ALA A 117 6.29 6.62 -8.07
CA ALA A 117 5.83 5.76 -6.98
C ALA A 117 5.29 6.51 -5.76
N ALA A 118 6.02 7.54 -5.30
CA ALA A 118 5.64 8.33 -4.14
C ALA A 118 4.38 9.17 -4.41
N ALA A 119 4.27 9.74 -5.61
CA ALA A 119 3.11 10.54 -6.01
C ALA A 119 1.84 9.67 -6.13
N LEU A 120 1.96 8.47 -6.72
CA LEU A 120 0.87 7.51 -6.80
C LEU A 120 0.43 7.03 -5.41
N LEU A 121 1.38 6.65 -4.54
CA LEU A 121 1.06 6.21 -3.19
C LEU A 121 0.34 7.31 -2.40
N GLU A 122 0.80 8.57 -2.50
CA GLU A 122 0.15 9.72 -1.87
C GLU A 122 -1.26 9.94 -2.40
N ALA A 123 -1.42 10.02 -3.73
CA ALA A 123 -2.72 10.28 -4.36
C ALA A 123 -3.75 9.20 -3.99
N VAL A 124 -3.37 7.92 -4.10
CA VAL A 124 -4.28 6.82 -3.74
C VAL A 124 -4.64 6.90 -2.26
N ALA A 125 -3.67 7.17 -1.39
CA ALA A 125 -3.90 7.17 0.05
C ALA A 125 -4.71 8.37 0.56
N GLU A 126 -4.44 9.57 0.05
CA GLU A 126 -5.18 10.79 0.41
C GLU A 126 -6.63 10.71 -0.10
N GLU A 127 -6.84 10.32 -1.36
CA GLU A 127 -8.18 10.21 -1.94
C GLU A 127 -8.99 9.07 -1.31
N ALA A 128 -8.35 7.94 -0.98
CA ALA A 128 -8.99 6.85 -0.25
C ALA A 128 -9.27 7.21 1.23
N ARG A 129 -8.74 8.32 1.74
CA ARG A 129 -8.73 8.68 3.17
C ARG A 129 -8.16 7.54 4.01
N ALA A 130 -7.03 7.01 3.55
CA ALA A 130 -6.43 5.81 4.08
C ALA A 130 -5.91 6.01 5.51
N PHE A 131 -5.93 4.94 6.29
CA PHE A 131 -5.21 4.89 7.56
C PHE A 131 -3.71 4.90 7.30
N TRP A 132 -3.26 4.04 6.40
CA TRP A 132 -1.87 3.87 5.99
C TRP A 132 -1.81 3.10 4.65
N GLY A 133 -0.63 3.09 4.03
CA GLY A 133 -0.35 2.30 2.85
C GLY A 133 1.14 2.09 2.68
N LEU A 134 1.51 1.24 1.74
CA LEU A 134 2.92 1.01 1.38
C LEU A 134 3.07 0.80 -0.11
N ALA A 135 4.28 1.01 -0.62
CA ALA A 135 4.73 0.53 -1.92
C ALA A 135 6.03 -0.26 -1.76
N THR A 136 6.16 -1.42 -2.40
CA THR A 136 7.39 -2.21 -2.36
C THR A 136 7.55 -3.06 -3.62
N PRO A 137 8.79 -3.30 -4.10
CA PRO A 137 9.03 -4.31 -5.13
C PRO A 137 8.42 -5.66 -4.75
N PHE A 138 7.86 -6.38 -5.72
CA PHE A 138 7.17 -7.64 -5.48
C PHE A 138 8.04 -8.67 -4.78
N SER A 139 9.31 -8.80 -5.15
CA SER A 139 10.28 -9.72 -4.53
C SER A 139 10.43 -9.47 -3.03
N ALA A 140 10.72 -8.23 -2.63
CA ALA A 140 10.76 -7.84 -1.21
C ALA A 140 9.40 -8.03 -0.53
N GLY A 141 8.31 -7.74 -1.24
CA GLY A 141 6.95 -7.92 -0.74
C GLY A 141 6.59 -9.36 -0.38
N VAL A 142 7.16 -10.36 -1.06
CA VAL A 142 6.98 -11.79 -0.73
C VAL A 142 7.60 -12.12 0.63
N ASP A 143 8.83 -11.68 0.88
CA ASP A 143 9.51 -11.90 2.16
C ASP A 143 8.82 -11.14 3.30
N ILE A 144 8.42 -9.89 3.05
CA ILE A 144 7.67 -9.07 4.02
C ILE A 144 6.30 -9.72 4.33
N ALA A 145 5.61 -10.30 3.35
CA ALA A 145 4.34 -10.98 3.60
C ALA A 145 4.49 -12.19 4.55
N ARG A 146 5.63 -12.88 4.48
CA ARG A 146 5.98 -14.03 5.33
C ARG A 146 6.26 -13.68 6.79
N GLN A 147 6.28 -12.39 7.14
CA GLN A 147 6.26 -11.96 8.54
C GLN A 147 4.96 -12.32 9.26
N THR A 148 3.85 -12.44 8.51
CA THR A 148 2.51 -12.61 9.08
C THR A 148 2.32 -14.03 9.58
N LYS A 149 2.19 -14.19 10.89
CA LYS A 149 1.78 -15.47 11.47
C LYS A 149 0.30 -15.70 11.21
N ASN A 150 0.00 -16.52 10.21
CA ASN A 150 -1.38 -16.78 9.80
C ASN A 150 -2.05 -17.86 10.64
N ARG A 151 -1.28 -18.72 11.32
CA ARG A 151 -1.82 -19.82 12.15
C ARG A 151 -0.96 -20.03 13.40
N PRO A 152 -1.51 -20.47 14.54
CA PRO A 152 -0.75 -20.72 15.77
C PRO A 152 0.40 -21.74 15.60
N ASP A 153 0.19 -22.74 14.74
CA ASP A 153 1.09 -23.84 14.38
C ASP A 153 2.14 -23.47 13.33
N ASP A 154 2.10 -22.25 12.79
CA ASP A 154 3.18 -21.73 11.96
C ASP A 154 4.40 -21.42 12.85
N LEU A 155 5.39 -22.32 12.79
CA LEU A 155 6.62 -22.29 13.59
C LEU A 155 7.82 -21.81 12.77
N GLU A 156 7.67 -21.65 11.46
CA GLU A 156 8.77 -21.17 10.64
C GLU A 156 9.05 -19.70 10.99
N PRO A 157 10.29 -19.35 11.39
CA PRO A 157 10.63 -17.96 11.63
C PRO A 157 10.53 -17.19 10.30
N PRO A 158 10.12 -15.91 10.34
CA PRO A 158 10.14 -15.09 9.14
C PRO A 158 11.55 -15.07 8.51
N PRO A 159 11.63 -14.97 7.17
CA PRO A 159 12.91 -14.97 6.49
C PRO A 159 13.74 -13.75 6.87
N ARG A 160 15.06 -13.87 6.75
CA ARG A 160 16.02 -12.75 6.80
C ARG A 160 15.98 -11.96 8.12
N GLY A 161 15.68 -12.59 9.25
CA GLY A 161 15.68 -11.91 10.55
C GLY A 161 14.50 -10.97 10.79
N LEU A 162 13.58 -10.86 9.82
CA LEU A 162 12.42 -9.99 9.93
C LEU A 162 11.55 -10.36 11.14
N PRO A 163 10.92 -9.38 11.80
CA PRO A 163 10.11 -9.67 12.97
C PRO A 163 8.81 -10.38 12.57
N MET A 164 8.37 -11.27 13.44
CA MET A 164 7.05 -11.88 13.35
C MET A 164 5.97 -10.85 13.70
N ILE A 165 4.93 -10.77 12.89
CA ILE A 165 3.80 -9.85 13.08
C ILE A 165 2.48 -10.63 13.25
N LYS A 166 1.53 -10.00 13.92
CA LYS A 166 0.18 -10.56 14.10
C LYS A 166 -0.59 -10.55 12.79
N SER A 167 -1.56 -11.46 12.68
CA SER A 167 -2.57 -11.34 11.64
C SER A 167 -3.39 -10.06 11.84
N PRO A 168 -3.88 -9.41 10.76
CA PRO A 168 -4.62 -8.14 10.87
C PRO A 168 -5.81 -8.19 11.83
N GLY A 169 -6.58 -9.29 11.85
CA GLY A 169 -7.71 -9.46 12.77
C GLY A 169 -7.33 -9.55 14.26
N ALA A 170 -6.06 -9.83 14.58
CA ALA A 170 -5.53 -9.84 15.93
C ALA A 170 -4.90 -8.49 16.35
N MET A 171 -4.88 -7.50 15.45
CA MET A 171 -4.37 -6.15 15.74
C MET A 171 -5.45 -5.28 16.38
N ARG A 172 -5.04 -4.37 17.27
CA ARG A 172 -5.97 -3.57 18.10
C ARG A 172 -6.62 -2.39 17.37
N SER A 173 -5.99 -1.85 16.33
CA SER A 173 -6.46 -0.62 15.67
C SER A 173 -6.00 -0.56 14.21
N PRO A 174 -6.85 -0.02 13.31
CA PRO A 174 -6.52 0.13 11.89
C PRO A 174 -5.47 1.22 11.62
N GLU A 175 -5.25 2.14 12.56
CA GLU A 175 -4.23 3.18 12.49
C GLU A 175 -2.80 2.62 12.71
N ILE A 176 -2.66 1.37 13.16
CA ILE A 176 -1.35 0.69 13.26
C ILE A 176 -1.04 -0.02 11.93
N PRO A 177 0.04 0.36 11.23
CA PRO A 177 0.45 -0.34 10.02
C PRO A 177 0.72 -1.82 10.26
N HIS A 178 0.29 -2.69 9.35
CA HIS A 178 0.56 -4.13 9.47
C HIS A 178 2.04 -4.44 9.23
N ARG A 179 2.65 -3.74 8.28
CA ARG A 179 3.99 -3.99 7.78
C ARG A 179 4.54 -2.73 7.12
N LEU A 180 5.85 -2.72 6.94
CA LEU A 180 6.57 -1.67 6.21
C LEU A 180 6.86 -2.12 4.77
N GLY A 181 6.93 -1.15 3.86
CA GLY A 181 7.45 -1.32 2.50
C GLY A 181 8.61 -0.37 2.21
N TRP A 182 9.03 -0.29 0.96
CA TRP A 182 10.01 0.69 0.50
C TRP A 182 9.54 2.14 0.76
N LEU A 183 8.33 2.44 0.28
CA LEU A 183 7.60 3.66 0.59
C LEU A 183 6.46 3.33 1.53
N ASN A 184 6.15 4.25 2.43
CA ASN A 184 5.10 4.11 3.42
C ASN A 184 4.29 5.40 3.45
N TYR A 185 2.97 5.28 3.36
CA TYR A 185 2.05 6.36 3.67
C TYR A 185 1.49 6.13 5.07
N TRP A 186 1.51 7.16 5.89
CA TRP A 186 0.85 7.18 7.19
C TRP A 186 -0.03 8.40 7.29
N SER A 187 -1.33 8.23 7.53
CA SER A 187 -2.19 9.36 7.92
C SER A 187 -1.65 10.04 9.18
N ASP A 188 -2.09 11.27 9.47
CA ASP A 188 -1.73 11.95 10.72
C ASP A 188 -2.04 11.07 11.96
N ALA A 189 -3.17 10.37 11.96
CA ALA A 189 -3.54 9.45 13.03
C ALA A 189 -2.60 8.24 13.13
N ALA A 190 -2.24 7.62 12.00
CA ALA A 190 -1.31 6.50 11.98
C ALA A 190 0.10 6.91 12.43
N ALA A 191 0.59 8.05 11.92
CA ALA A 191 1.89 8.61 12.29
C ALA A 191 1.97 8.87 13.80
N ARG A 192 0.97 9.52 14.38
CA ARG A 192 0.89 9.73 15.84
C ARG A 192 0.84 8.41 16.62
N THR A 193 0.09 7.43 16.12
CA THR A 193 -0.07 6.12 16.77
C THR A 193 1.26 5.37 16.87
N ILE A 194 2.11 5.44 15.86
CA ILE A 194 3.45 4.81 15.87
C ILE A 194 4.55 5.72 16.44
N GLY A 195 4.19 6.94 16.88
CA GLY A 195 5.14 7.91 17.43
C GLY A 195 6.08 8.52 16.38
N PHE A 196 5.60 8.79 15.17
CA PHE A 196 6.33 9.50 14.11
C PHE A 196 5.73 10.91 13.87
N PRO A 197 6.56 11.95 13.68
CA PRO A 197 8.01 11.95 13.81
C PRO A 197 8.51 12.26 15.23
N ASP A 198 9.61 11.65 15.61
CA ASP A 198 10.50 12.05 16.70
C ASP A 198 11.75 12.70 16.08
N PRO A 199 11.95 14.02 16.19
CA PRO A 199 13.07 14.72 15.55
C PRO A 199 14.46 14.20 15.94
N VAL A 200 14.60 13.62 17.13
CA VAL A 200 15.89 13.10 17.62
C VAL A 200 16.17 11.72 17.04
N ARG A 201 15.14 10.88 16.91
CA ARG A 201 15.28 9.48 16.47
C ARG A 201 15.08 9.29 14.97
N ASP A 202 14.34 10.19 14.32
CA ASP A 202 13.86 10.02 12.95
C ASP A 202 14.55 10.94 11.94
N ALA A 203 15.67 11.57 12.29
CA ALA A 203 16.37 12.52 11.40
C ALA A 203 16.67 11.91 10.00
N GLU A 204 17.08 10.64 9.94
CA GLU A 204 17.36 9.92 8.69
C GLU A 204 16.08 9.57 7.89
N LEU A 205 14.96 9.33 8.57
CA LEU A 205 13.67 9.10 7.91
C LEU A 205 13.07 10.42 7.44
N LEU A 206 13.17 11.48 8.25
CA LEU A 206 12.68 12.82 7.96
C LEU A 206 13.37 13.44 6.75
N SER A 207 14.66 13.18 6.53
CA SER A 207 15.36 13.63 5.31
C SER A 207 14.79 13.03 4.02
N ARG A 208 14.03 11.92 4.14
CA ARG A 208 13.37 11.19 3.03
C ARG A 208 11.87 11.10 3.22
N ALA A 209 11.30 11.97 4.05
CA ALA A 209 9.87 12.06 4.30
C ALA A 209 9.30 13.37 3.76
N ARG A 210 8.05 13.33 3.32
CA ARG A 210 7.27 14.51 2.94
C ARG A 210 5.94 14.48 3.68
N ARG A 211 5.53 15.64 4.19
CA ARG A 211 4.20 15.84 4.77
C ARG A 211 3.18 16.08 3.66
N THR A 212 2.02 15.42 3.75
CA THR A 212 0.93 15.55 2.78
C THR A 212 0.02 16.73 3.12
N ALA A 213 -0.87 17.09 2.19
CA ALA A 213 -1.81 18.20 2.37
C ALA A 213 -2.78 17.98 3.55
N THR A 214 -3.22 16.74 3.81
CA THR A 214 -4.08 16.42 4.97
C THR A 214 -3.31 16.17 6.26
N GLY A 215 -1.99 16.36 6.25
CA GLY A 215 -1.13 16.26 7.43
C GLY A 215 -0.55 14.87 7.68
N GLY A 216 -0.81 13.91 6.79
CA GLY A 216 -0.13 12.62 6.76
C GLY A 216 1.32 12.73 6.27
N TRP A 217 1.95 11.58 6.06
CA TRP A 217 3.35 11.46 5.68
C TRP A 217 3.55 10.41 4.61
N VAL A 218 4.38 10.72 3.62
CA VAL A 218 5.02 9.74 2.74
C VAL A 218 6.46 9.61 3.16
N VAL A 219 6.88 8.40 3.54
CA VAL A 219 8.20 8.10 4.10
C VAL A 219 8.87 7.02 3.28
N ARG A 220 10.11 7.27 2.86
CA ARG A 220 10.93 6.34 2.08
C ARG A 220 12.06 5.77 2.94
N LEU A 221 12.16 4.44 3.01
CA LEU A 221 13.15 3.76 3.85
C LEU A 221 14.56 3.76 3.26
N THR A 222 14.67 3.70 1.92
CA THR A 222 15.93 3.62 1.17
C THR A 222 15.84 4.48 -0.09
N ASP A 223 16.96 4.99 -0.60
CA ASP A 223 16.91 5.88 -1.77
C ASP A 223 16.48 5.17 -3.06
N ALA A 224 16.80 3.88 -3.17
CA ALA A 224 16.38 2.99 -4.26
C ALA A 224 15.30 2.00 -3.78
N PRO A 225 14.51 1.40 -4.70
CA PRO A 225 13.53 0.37 -4.37
C PRO A 225 14.12 -0.74 -3.50
N LEU A 226 13.34 -1.17 -2.51
CA LEU A 226 13.78 -2.14 -1.51
C LEU A 226 14.16 -3.48 -2.16
N ASP A 227 15.36 -3.95 -1.83
CA ASP A 227 15.96 -5.19 -2.31
C ASP A 227 16.57 -5.90 -1.11
N LEU A 228 15.95 -6.99 -0.67
CA LEU A 228 16.35 -7.67 0.56
C LEU A 228 17.56 -8.59 0.39
N ASP A 229 18.08 -8.73 -0.83
CA ASP A 229 19.40 -9.33 -1.08
C ASP A 229 20.53 -8.31 -0.88
N ASN A 230 20.22 -7.00 -0.84
CA ASN A 230 21.15 -5.96 -0.42
C ASN A 230 21.13 -5.79 1.11
N PRO A 231 22.24 -6.11 1.83
CA PRO A 231 22.30 -5.99 3.28
C PRO A 231 21.95 -4.61 3.84
N ALA A 232 22.29 -3.52 3.12
CA ALA A 232 21.98 -2.17 3.58
C ALA A 232 20.47 -1.86 3.53
N HIS A 233 19.76 -2.46 2.57
CA HIS A 233 18.31 -2.33 2.47
C HIS A 233 17.59 -3.16 3.54
N LEU A 234 18.10 -4.37 3.81
CA LEU A 234 17.60 -5.21 4.89
C LEU A 234 17.79 -4.53 6.25
N ASP A 235 19.00 -4.03 6.54
CA ASP A 235 19.32 -3.28 7.76
C ASP A 235 18.41 -2.05 7.92
N ALA A 236 18.16 -1.28 6.85
CA ALA A 236 17.23 -0.15 6.89
C ALA A 236 15.80 -0.58 7.27
N LEU A 237 15.32 -1.72 6.76
CA LEU A 237 14.01 -2.26 7.10
C LEU A 237 13.96 -2.77 8.55
N GLU A 238 14.98 -3.49 9.01
CA GLU A 238 15.08 -4.00 10.38
C GLU A 238 15.13 -2.85 11.40
N ARG A 239 15.98 -1.84 11.17
CA ARG A 239 16.05 -0.63 12.02
C ARG A 239 14.72 0.13 12.05
N ALA A 240 13.99 0.18 10.93
CA ALA A 240 12.66 0.78 10.91
C ALA A 240 11.66 -0.02 11.77
N TYR A 241 11.70 -1.35 11.74
CA TYR A 241 10.91 -2.17 12.65
C TYR A 241 11.33 -2.02 14.12
N GLU A 242 12.61 -1.87 14.42
CA GLU A 242 13.07 -1.57 15.79
C GLU A 242 12.59 -0.20 16.27
N ARG A 243 12.61 0.80 15.37
CA ARG A 243 12.14 2.15 15.65
C ARG A 243 10.64 2.21 15.92
N PHE A 244 9.85 1.41 15.22
CA PHE A 244 8.38 1.38 15.34
C PHE A 244 7.89 0.03 15.88
N PRO A 245 8.11 -0.25 17.18
CA PRO A 245 7.86 -1.56 17.77
C PRO A 245 6.39 -1.98 17.72
N GLU A 246 5.44 -1.07 17.57
CA GLU A 246 4.02 -1.40 17.48
C GLU A 246 3.57 -1.91 16.10
N ILE A 247 4.33 -1.62 15.02
CA ILE A 247 3.98 -2.05 13.66
C ILE A 247 3.84 -3.56 13.63
N GLY A 248 2.79 -4.04 12.96
CA GLY A 248 2.43 -5.45 12.90
C GLY A 248 1.77 -5.97 14.18
N GLY A 249 1.27 -5.09 15.04
CA GLY A 249 0.64 -5.44 16.31
C GLY A 249 1.60 -6.09 17.30
N ARG A 250 2.91 -5.90 17.09
CA ARG A 250 3.96 -6.34 17.98
C ARG A 250 3.85 -5.55 19.29
N SER A 251 4.21 -6.21 20.39
CA SER A 251 4.33 -5.54 21.68
C SER A 251 5.71 -4.90 21.75
N THR A 252 5.83 -3.72 22.36
CA THR A 252 7.13 -3.27 22.87
C THR A 252 7.68 -4.34 23.82
N PRO A 253 8.97 -4.69 23.73
CA PRO A 253 9.63 -5.48 24.75
C PRO A 253 9.44 -4.90 26.16
#